data_AF-A0A509L5Y7-F1
#
_entry.id   AF-A0A509L5Y7-F1
#
_cell.length_a   1.000
_cell.length_b   1.000
_cell.length_c   1.000
_cell.angle_alpha   90.00
_cell.angle_beta   90.00
_cell.angle_gamma   90.00
#
_symmetry.space_group_name_H-M   'P 1'
#
loop_
_entity.id
_entity.type
_entity.pdbx_description
1 polymer ?
#
loop_
_entity_poly.entity_id
_entity_poly.type
_entity_poly.pdbx_seq_one_letter_code
_entity_poly.pdbx_strand_id
1 'polypeptide(L)'
;MKSVSLIGFALLLVLALCPAKGLAQNSDDIKTQVNTLVRKHYMDGIPYERANALGPLALPFLFEILDNSADKLFWVNTIVTIGFIEDTSAVDPLIEMLEAPRGEVDSATFRALLSVPYALGCIAANGNARSLEYLAGNLDVSSNQSIRWRFRNKPTTELIAEQSVMGLAVSGRQEARKLLRELQIKTKGKMNLKGEALGTAAIDQGLIIMDRINAKGRAAVLNPHKED
;
A
#
# COMPACT_ATOMS: atom_id res chain seq x y z
N MET A 1 64.30 31.86 0.14
CA MET A 1 63.30 32.55 0.98
C MET A 1 61.98 31.84 0.73
N LYS A 2 61.61 30.81 1.52
CA LYS A 2 60.73 30.83 2.73
C LYS A 2 59.41 31.58 2.45
N SER A 3 58.21 30.99 2.57
CA SER A 3 57.72 30.27 3.76
C SER A 3 56.58 29.28 3.45
N VAL A 4 56.61 28.12 4.14
CA VAL A 4 55.57 27.10 4.26
C VAL A 4 54.67 27.47 5.44
N SER A 5 53.34 27.43 5.28
CA SER A 5 52.39 27.67 6.38
C SER A 5 51.68 26.37 6.75
N LEU A 6 51.97 25.93 7.97
CA LEU A 6 51.50 24.74 8.65
C LEU A 6 50.40 25.19 9.62
N ILE A 7 49.13 24.93 9.34
CA ILE A 7 48.03 25.19 10.27
C ILE A 7 47.29 23.87 10.49
N GLY A 8 47.57 23.27 11.66
CA GLY A 8 46.88 22.10 12.16
C GLY A 8 45.48 22.47 12.64
N PHE A 9 44.50 21.68 12.21
CA PHE A 9 43.16 21.69 12.79
C PHE A 9 42.98 20.40 13.59
N ALA A 10 42.80 20.58 14.89
CA ALA A 10 42.61 19.53 15.86
C ALA A 10 41.32 18.75 15.55
N LEU A 11 41.47 17.46 15.28
CA LEU A 11 40.38 16.52 15.09
C LEU A 11 39.86 16.11 16.48
N LEU A 12 38.85 16.84 16.98
CA LEU A 12 38.18 16.52 18.24
C LEU A 12 37.18 15.37 18.00
N LEU A 13 37.64 14.14 18.18
CA LEU A 13 36.85 12.92 18.10
C LEU A 13 35.93 12.81 19.32
N VAL A 14 34.75 13.44 19.28
CA VAL A 14 33.69 13.24 20.29
C VAL A 14 33.03 11.89 20.02
N LEU A 15 33.57 10.83 20.64
CA LEU A 15 32.91 9.54 20.80
C LEU A 15 31.68 9.74 21.69
N ALA A 16 30.56 10.13 21.07
CA ALA A 16 29.25 10.08 21.69
C ALA A 16 28.92 8.60 21.96
N LEU A 17 29.14 8.16 23.20
CA LEU A 17 28.51 6.99 23.79
C LEU A 17 26.99 7.23 23.79
N CYS A 18 26.34 7.02 22.64
CA CYS A 18 24.90 6.78 22.61
C CYS A 18 24.70 5.41 23.24
N PRO A 19 24.10 5.29 24.44
CA PRO A 19 23.71 4.00 24.94
C PRO A 19 22.70 3.44 23.93
N ALA A 20 23.06 2.34 23.28
CA ALA A 20 22.16 1.53 22.48
C ALA A 20 21.11 0.87 23.40
N LYS A 21 20.27 1.69 24.03
CA LYS A 21 19.03 1.28 24.69
C LYS A 21 17.94 1.20 23.63
N GLY A 22 18.20 0.43 22.57
CA GLY A 22 17.17 -0.07 21.65
C GLY A 22 16.95 -1.52 22.04
N LEU A 23 16.14 -1.76 23.06
CA LEU A 23 14.77 -2.27 22.87
C LEU A 23 14.76 -3.47 21.93
N ALA A 24 15.22 -4.62 22.45
CA ALA A 24 14.61 -5.88 22.05
C ALA A 24 13.13 -5.79 22.45
N GLN A 25 12.29 -5.22 21.57
CA GLN A 25 10.85 -5.40 21.69
C GLN A 25 10.62 -6.90 21.72
N ASN A 26 10.01 -7.39 22.80
CA ASN A 26 9.69 -8.79 22.92
C ASN A 26 8.77 -9.17 21.74
N SER A 27 9.10 -10.24 21.01
CA SER A 27 8.26 -10.76 19.93
C SER A 27 6.81 -10.99 20.38
N ASP A 28 6.61 -11.35 21.65
CA ASP A 28 5.29 -11.56 22.24
C ASP A 28 4.48 -10.26 22.34
N ASP A 29 5.16 -9.13 22.56
CA ASP A 29 4.53 -7.81 22.60
C ASP A 29 4.06 -7.40 21.20
N ILE A 30 4.92 -7.55 20.18
CA ILE A 30 4.55 -7.27 18.78
C ILE A 30 3.38 -8.15 18.33
N LYS A 31 3.40 -9.46 18.63
CA LYS A 31 2.30 -10.38 18.28
C LYS A 31 0.99 -9.97 18.96
N THR A 32 1.04 -9.55 20.22
CA THR A 32 -0.13 -9.02 20.94
C THR A 32 -0.65 -7.72 20.31
N GLN A 33 0.23 -6.79 19.95
CA GLN A 33 -0.14 -5.53 19.31
C GLN A 33 -0.76 -5.75 17.93
N VAL A 34 -0.20 -6.65 17.11
CA VAL A 34 -0.75 -7.06 15.81
C VAL A 34 -2.16 -7.61 15.99
N ASN A 35 -2.35 -8.61 16.86
CA ASN A 35 -3.66 -9.21 17.10
C ASN A 35 -4.69 -8.18 17.58
N THR A 36 -4.30 -7.30 18.50
CA THR A 36 -5.16 -6.22 18.99
C THR A 36 -5.55 -5.27 17.88
N LEU A 37 -4.61 -4.90 17.01
CA LEU A 37 -4.85 -3.99 15.92
C LEU A 37 -5.79 -4.63 14.88
N VAL A 38 -5.48 -5.81 14.35
CA VAL A 38 -6.21 -6.36 13.19
C VAL A 38 -7.58 -6.95 13.54
N ARG A 39 -7.75 -7.49 14.77
CA ARG A 39 -9.00 -8.13 15.19
C ARG A 39 -10.05 -7.16 15.71
N LYS A 40 -9.67 -5.91 16.00
CA LYS A 40 -10.62 -4.87 16.40
C LYS A 40 -11.45 -4.41 15.20
N HIS A 41 -12.73 -4.13 15.45
CA HIS A 41 -13.60 -3.51 14.46
C HIS A 41 -13.35 -1.99 14.44
N TYR A 42 -13.08 -1.44 13.25
CA TYR A 42 -12.92 0.00 13.04
C TYR A 42 -13.96 0.47 12.04
N MET A 43 -14.80 1.42 12.46
CA MET A 43 -15.79 2.04 11.58
C MET A 43 -15.11 2.89 10.49
N ASP A 44 -14.01 3.55 10.87
CA ASP A 44 -13.31 4.51 10.02
C ASP A 44 -11.99 3.96 9.42
N GLY A 45 -11.79 2.64 9.54
CA GLY A 45 -10.58 1.97 9.08
C GLY A 45 -9.46 1.88 10.11
N ILE A 46 -8.37 1.19 9.74
CA ILE A 46 -7.22 0.95 10.61
C ILE A 46 -6.50 2.28 10.89
N PRO A 47 -6.15 2.63 12.14
CA PRO A 47 -5.39 3.85 12.42
C PRO A 47 -3.99 3.77 11.82
N TYR A 48 -3.71 4.60 10.82
CA TYR A 48 -2.47 4.59 10.04
C TYR A 48 -1.22 4.62 10.93
N GLU A 49 -1.13 5.55 11.88
CA GLU A 49 0.07 5.72 12.70
C GLU A 49 0.31 4.52 13.61
N ARG A 50 -0.76 3.88 14.07
CA ARG A 50 -0.64 2.68 14.91
C ARG A 50 -0.17 1.47 14.11
N ALA A 51 -0.66 1.31 12.88
CA ALA A 51 -0.20 0.27 11.98
C ALA A 51 1.26 0.49 11.57
N ASN A 52 1.60 1.72 11.17
CA ASN A 52 2.95 2.08 10.75
C ASN A 52 3.98 1.88 11.89
N ALA A 53 3.60 2.21 13.14
CA ALA A 53 4.45 2.02 14.31
C ALA A 53 4.78 0.55 14.65
N LEU A 54 4.04 -0.43 14.11
CA LEU A 54 4.37 -1.85 14.28
C LEU A 54 5.69 -2.23 13.59
N GLY A 55 6.02 -1.55 12.49
CA GLY A 55 7.24 -1.75 11.72
C GLY A 55 7.36 -3.14 11.06
N PRO A 56 8.48 -3.39 10.37
CA PRO A 56 8.69 -4.61 9.57
C PRO A 56 8.68 -5.91 10.40
N LEU A 57 9.04 -5.85 11.68
CA LEU A 57 9.04 -7.01 12.59
C LEU A 57 7.65 -7.60 12.80
N ALA A 58 6.58 -6.87 12.47
CA ALA A 58 5.21 -7.36 12.56
C ALA A 58 4.78 -8.21 11.35
N LEU A 59 5.49 -8.13 10.21
CA LEU A 59 5.09 -8.80 8.97
C LEU A 59 4.93 -10.33 9.12
N PRO A 60 5.83 -11.07 9.81
CA PRO A 60 5.65 -12.52 9.98
C PRO A 60 4.34 -12.88 10.67
N PHE A 61 3.93 -12.11 11.69
CA PHE A 61 2.67 -12.34 12.41
C PHE A 61 1.44 -11.96 11.57
N LEU A 62 1.56 -10.94 10.71
CA LEU A 62 0.50 -10.56 9.79
C LEU A 62 0.30 -11.64 8.71
N PHE A 63 1.38 -12.20 8.17
CA PHE A 63 1.31 -13.32 7.23
C PHE A 63 0.79 -14.60 7.89
N GLU A 64 1.14 -14.89 9.16
CA GLU A 64 0.54 -16.00 9.93
C GLU A 64 -1.01 -15.91 9.97
N ILE A 65 -1.56 -14.69 10.06
CA ILE A 65 -3.02 -14.44 10.04
C ILE A 65 -3.60 -14.64 8.63
N LEU A 66 -2.86 -14.28 7.58
CA LEU A 66 -3.29 -14.49 6.19
C LEU A 66 -3.24 -15.97 5.78
N ASP A 67 -2.34 -16.76 6.35
CA ASP A 67 -2.25 -18.20 6.10
C ASP A 67 -3.34 -19.00 6.86
N ASN A 68 -3.89 -18.43 7.94
CA ASN A 68 -4.93 -19.07 8.72
C ASN A 68 -6.34 -18.81 8.15
N SER A 69 -6.94 -19.83 7.54
CA SER A 69 -8.32 -19.74 7.02
C SER A 69 -9.39 -19.41 8.08
N ALA A 70 -9.15 -19.73 9.36
CA ALA A 70 -10.05 -19.36 10.46
C ALA A 70 -10.08 -17.84 10.71
N ASP A 71 -9.05 -17.11 10.25
CA ASP A 71 -8.90 -15.67 10.41
C ASP A 71 -9.34 -14.88 9.17
N LYS A 72 -10.01 -15.51 8.20
CA LYS A 72 -10.50 -14.86 6.96
C LYS A 72 -11.29 -13.57 7.18
N LEU A 73 -12.02 -13.47 8.30
CA LEU A 73 -12.78 -12.27 8.66
C LEU A 73 -11.88 -11.05 8.94
N PHE A 74 -10.60 -11.27 9.25
CA PHE A 74 -9.61 -10.25 9.59
C PHE A 74 -8.60 -9.98 8.46
N TRP A 75 -8.67 -10.71 7.34
CA TRP A 75 -7.70 -10.58 6.25
C TRP A 75 -7.65 -9.17 5.64
N VAL A 76 -8.79 -8.50 5.49
CA VAL A 76 -8.83 -7.11 4.99
C VAL A 76 -8.04 -6.18 5.91
N ASN A 77 -8.32 -6.21 7.22
CA ASN A 77 -7.59 -5.40 8.20
C ASN A 77 -6.09 -5.73 8.21
N THR A 78 -5.76 -7.01 8.03
CA THR A 78 -4.38 -7.51 7.99
C THR A 78 -3.63 -6.96 6.77
N ILE A 79 -4.22 -7.04 5.58
CA ILE A 79 -3.62 -6.50 4.34
C ILE A 79 -3.46 -4.98 4.41
N VAL A 80 -4.46 -4.25 4.91
CA VAL A 80 -4.37 -2.80 5.09
C VAL A 80 -3.25 -2.45 6.09
N THR A 81 -3.13 -3.20 7.18
CA THR A 81 -2.06 -3.02 8.17
C THR A 81 -0.69 -3.25 7.53
N ILE A 82 -0.51 -4.31 6.74
CA ILE A 82 0.71 -4.57 5.96
C ILE A 82 1.02 -3.37 5.05
N GLY A 83 0.01 -2.85 4.35
CA GLY A 83 0.15 -1.65 3.51
C GLY A 83 0.66 -0.44 4.29
N PHE A 84 0.12 -0.18 5.47
CA PHE A 84 0.54 0.96 6.32
C PHE A 84 1.89 0.79 7.01
N ILE A 85 2.42 -0.43 7.11
CA ILE A 85 3.81 -0.66 7.52
C ILE A 85 4.79 -0.16 6.45
N GLU A 86 4.39 -0.19 5.17
CA GLU A 86 5.16 0.36 4.04
C GLU A 86 6.55 -0.25 3.83
N ASP A 87 6.72 -1.48 4.31
CA ASP A 87 7.95 -2.23 4.11
C ASP A 87 7.94 -2.99 2.78
N THR A 88 9.04 -2.85 2.04
CA THR A 88 9.15 -3.38 0.68
C THR A 88 9.20 -4.90 0.60
N SER A 89 9.54 -5.59 1.69
CA SER A 89 9.54 -7.06 1.72
C SER A 89 8.12 -7.66 1.60
N ALA A 90 7.08 -6.87 1.85
CA ALA A 90 5.69 -7.31 1.72
C ALA A 90 5.17 -7.31 0.28
N VAL A 91 5.88 -6.68 -0.67
CA VAL A 91 5.37 -6.50 -2.05
C VAL A 91 5.11 -7.82 -2.75
N ASP A 92 6.08 -8.72 -2.73
CA ASP A 92 5.96 -10.01 -3.44
C ASP A 92 4.94 -10.95 -2.79
N PRO A 93 4.92 -11.13 -1.46
CA PRO A 93 3.86 -11.88 -0.80
C PRO A 93 2.45 -11.34 -1.10
N LEU A 94 2.27 -10.02 -1.17
CA LEU A 94 0.96 -9.42 -1.49
C LEU A 94 0.56 -9.68 -2.95
N ILE A 95 1.50 -9.55 -3.90
CA ILE A 95 1.26 -9.89 -5.30
C ILE A 95 0.91 -11.37 -5.43
N GLU A 96 1.67 -12.24 -4.80
CA GLU A 96 1.40 -13.68 -4.80
C GLU A 96 0.02 -13.99 -4.21
N MET A 97 -0.35 -13.37 -3.10
CA MET A 97 -1.68 -13.53 -2.51
C MET A 97 -2.80 -13.15 -3.50
N LEU A 98 -2.61 -12.05 -4.25
CA LEU A 98 -3.57 -11.61 -5.24
C LEU A 98 -3.66 -12.56 -6.44
N GLU A 99 -2.53 -13.11 -6.88
CA GLU A 99 -2.43 -13.89 -8.11
C GLU A 99 -2.55 -15.40 -7.90
N ALA A 100 -2.34 -15.93 -6.71
CA ALA A 100 -2.36 -17.37 -6.45
C ALA A 100 -3.75 -18.01 -6.59
N PRO A 101 -4.86 -17.40 -6.11
CA PRO A 101 -6.16 -18.04 -6.14
C PRO A 101 -6.65 -18.40 -7.55
N ARG A 102 -7.44 -19.47 -7.62
CA ARG A 102 -8.01 -20.02 -8.86
C ARG A 102 -9.49 -20.27 -8.69
N GLY A 103 -10.27 -20.05 -9.74
CA GLY A 103 -11.69 -20.39 -9.75
C GLY A 103 -12.54 -19.47 -8.88
N GLU A 104 -13.63 -19.99 -8.32
CA GLU A 104 -14.54 -19.21 -7.49
C GLU A 104 -13.96 -19.00 -6.08
N VAL A 105 -13.91 -17.75 -5.62
CA VAL A 105 -13.51 -17.42 -4.25
C VAL A 105 -14.71 -17.02 -3.39
N ASP A 106 -14.63 -17.25 -2.08
CA ASP A 106 -15.67 -16.81 -1.15
C ASP A 106 -15.66 -15.28 -0.94
N SER A 107 -16.70 -14.75 -0.30
CA SER A 107 -16.87 -13.30 -0.07
C SER A 107 -15.80 -12.67 0.82
N ALA A 108 -15.23 -13.42 1.78
CA ALA A 108 -14.17 -12.89 2.65
C ALA A 108 -12.86 -12.78 1.87
N THR A 109 -12.51 -13.84 1.14
CA THR A 109 -11.35 -13.93 0.26
C THR A 109 -11.44 -12.85 -0.83
N PHE A 110 -12.58 -12.70 -1.49
CA PHE A 110 -12.82 -11.64 -2.47
C PHE A 110 -12.52 -10.24 -1.93
N ARG A 111 -13.05 -9.90 -0.73
CA ARG A 111 -12.80 -8.60 -0.09
C ARG A 111 -11.34 -8.39 0.27
N ALA A 112 -10.66 -9.42 0.75
CA ALA A 112 -9.23 -9.37 1.05
C ALA A 112 -8.41 -9.11 -0.22
N LEU A 113 -8.65 -9.86 -1.29
CA LEU A 113 -7.94 -9.69 -2.57
C LEU A 113 -8.11 -8.29 -3.15
N LEU A 114 -9.32 -7.72 -3.07
CA LEU A 114 -9.56 -6.33 -3.51
C LEU A 114 -8.82 -5.28 -2.68
N SER A 115 -8.37 -5.59 -1.46
CA SER A 115 -7.58 -4.66 -0.64
C SER A 115 -6.08 -4.66 -0.97
N VAL A 116 -5.59 -5.65 -1.72
CA VAL A 116 -4.17 -5.76 -2.08
C VAL A 116 -3.67 -4.56 -2.89
N PRO A 117 -4.34 -4.09 -3.96
CA PRO A 117 -3.87 -2.92 -4.72
C PRO A 117 -3.75 -1.66 -3.86
N TYR A 118 -4.65 -1.47 -2.88
CA TYR A 118 -4.55 -0.37 -1.93
C TYR A 118 -3.29 -0.48 -1.05
N ALA A 119 -3.00 -1.67 -0.51
CA ALA A 119 -1.80 -1.90 0.29
C ALA A 119 -0.51 -1.69 -0.52
N LEU A 120 -0.48 -2.17 -1.77
CA LEU A 120 0.62 -1.89 -2.69
C LEU A 120 0.77 -0.39 -2.98
N GLY A 121 -0.33 0.36 -3.04
CA GLY A 121 -0.31 1.82 -3.16
C GLY A 121 0.37 2.50 -1.98
N CYS A 122 0.10 2.04 -0.76
CA CYS A 122 0.75 2.52 0.45
C CYS A 122 2.26 2.24 0.43
N ILE A 123 2.67 1.02 0.05
CA ILE A 123 4.10 0.65 -0.07
C ILE A 123 4.78 1.47 -1.19
N ALA A 124 4.09 1.70 -2.31
CA ALA A 124 4.60 2.50 -3.42
C ALA A 124 4.91 3.95 -3.00
N ALA A 125 4.12 4.53 -2.09
CA ALA A 125 4.36 5.87 -1.58
C ALA A 125 5.68 6.01 -0.80
N ASN A 126 6.23 4.91 -0.27
CA ASN A 126 7.58 4.88 0.32
C ASN A 126 8.68 4.68 -0.75
N GLY A 127 8.37 4.95 -2.02
CA GLY A 127 9.33 4.91 -3.13
C GLY A 127 9.48 3.57 -3.84
N ASN A 128 8.73 2.52 -3.44
CA ASN A 128 8.84 1.22 -4.08
C ASN A 128 8.34 1.25 -5.54
N ALA A 129 9.27 1.12 -6.50
CA ALA A 129 8.95 1.14 -7.92
C ALA A 129 8.15 -0.09 -8.36
N ARG A 130 8.46 -1.26 -7.83
CA ARG A 130 7.80 -2.53 -8.19
C ARG A 130 6.30 -2.52 -7.87
N SER A 131 5.90 -2.01 -6.71
CA SER A 131 4.49 -1.84 -6.37
C SER A 131 3.78 -0.90 -7.34
N LEU A 132 4.42 0.21 -7.71
CA LEU A 132 3.87 1.16 -8.66
C LEU A 132 3.71 0.56 -10.07
N GLU A 133 4.73 -0.14 -10.55
CA GLU A 133 4.73 -0.85 -11.83
C GLU A 133 3.64 -1.92 -11.87
N TYR A 134 3.50 -2.70 -10.79
CA TYR A 134 2.45 -3.70 -10.67
C TYR A 134 1.05 -3.08 -10.77
N LEU A 135 0.79 -1.98 -10.05
CA LEU A 135 -0.47 -1.26 -10.12
C LEU A 135 -0.73 -0.70 -11.52
N ALA A 136 0.29 -0.14 -12.18
CA ALA A 136 0.19 0.36 -13.53
C ALA A 136 -0.12 -0.74 -14.55
N GLY A 137 0.52 -1.91 -14.42
CA GLY A 137 0.27 -3.08 -15.27
C GLY A 137 -1.16 -3.59 -15.19
N ASN A 138 -1.79 -3.48 -14.02
CA ASN A 138 -3.19 -3.88 -13.81
C ASN A 138 -4.22 -2.91 -14.44
N LEU A 139 -3.82 -1.76 -14.97
CA LEU A 139 -4.74 -0.82 -15.62
C LEU A 139 -5.22 -1.28 -16.99
N ASP A 140 -4.46 -2.16 -17.66
CA ASP A 140 -4.85 -2.75 -18.94
C ASP A 140 -5.53 -4.11 -18.70
N VAL A 141 -6.84 -4.07 -18.54
CA VAL A 141 -7.74 -5.22 -18.35
C VAL A 141 -7.49 -6.33 -19.39
N SER A 142 -7.17 -5.97 -20.64
CA SER A 142 -6.95 -6.95 -21.71
C SER A 142 -5.64 -7.73 -21.57
N SER A 143 -4.68 -7.15 -20.85
CA SER A 143 -3.36 -7.73 -20.62
C SER A 143 -3.26 -8.52 -19.32
N ASN A 144 -4.24 -8.38 -18.43
CA ASN A 144 -4.19 -8.93 -17.08
C ASN A 144 -4.61 -10.41 -17.04
N GLN A 145 -3.68 -11.29 -17.42
CA GLN A 145 -3.89 -12.74 -17.41
C GLN A 145 -3.49 -13.43 -16.10
N SER A 146 -2.87 -12.70 -15.15
CA SER A 146 -2.38 -13.29 -13.91
C SER A 146 -3.50 -13.58 -12.90
N ILE A 147 -4.58 -12.79 -12.95
CA ILE A 147 -5.78 -12.98 -12.12
C ILE A 147 -6.65 -14.10 -12.69
N ARG A 148 -6.65 -15.26 -12.03
CA ARG A 148 -7.41 -16.45 -12.45
C ARG A 148 -8.53 -16.86 -11.48
N TRP A 149 -8.93 -15.95 -10.59
CA TRP A 149 -10.06 -16.13 -9.68
C TRP A 149 -11.24 -15.24 -10.06
N ARG A 150 -12.45 -15.64 -9.64
CA ARG A 150 -13.72 -14.96 -9.91
C ARG A 150 -14.63 -14.94 -8.67
N PHE A 151 -15.58 -14.00 -8.65
CA PHE A 151 -16.59 -13.89 -7.60
C PHE A 151 -17.97 -13.60 -8.21
N ARG A 152 -18.92 -14.53 -8.05
CA ARG A 152 -20.33 -14.41 -8.49
C ARG A 152 -20.48 -13.93 -9.94
N ASN A 153 -19.69 -14.49 -10.85
CA ASN A 153 -19.64 -14.11 -12.28
C ASN A 153 -19.24 -12.65 -12.56
N LYS A 154 -18.72 -11.91 -11.58
CA LYS A 154 -18.17 -10.58 -11.83
C LYS A 154 -16.83 -10.68 -12.54
N PRO A 155 -16.56 -9.79 -13.51
CA PRO A 155 -15.28 -9.76 -14.19
C PRO A 155 -14.27 -9.11 -13.23
N THR A 156 -13.32 -9.91 -12.74
CA THR A 156 -12.44 -9.54 -11.63
C THR A 156 -11.30 -8.63 -12.06
N THR A 157 -10.89 -8.73 -13.31
CA THR A 157 -9.86 -7.89 -13.93
C THR A 157 -10.22 -6.40 -13.90
N GLU A 158 -11.48 -6.05 -14.10
CA GLU A 158 -12.01 -4.69 -14.09
C GLU A 158 -12.01 -4.14 -12.66
N LEU A 159 -12.45 -4.96 -11.70
CA LEU A 159 -12.40 -4.58 -10.28
C LEU A 159 -10.96 -4.37 -9.81
N ILE A 160 -10.02 -5.23 -10.23
CA ILE A 160 -8.61 -5.06 -9.92
C ILE A 160 -8.02 -3.81 -10.58
N ALA A 161 -8.40 -3.50 -11.81
CA ALA A 161 -8.01 -2.26 -12.47
C ALA A 161 -8.53 -1.03 -11.71
N GLU A 162 -9.79 -1.04 -11.26
CA GLU A 162 -10.38 0.02 -10.42
C GLU A 162 -9.65 0.17 -9.08
N GLN A 163 -9.38 -0.94 -8.40
CA GLN A 163 -8.61 -0.91 -7.15
C GLN A 163 -7.15 -0.47 -7.39
N SER A 164 -6.59 -0.76 -8.56
CA SER A 164 -5.25 -0.30 -8.93
C SER A 164 -5.19 1.20 -9.18
N VAL A 165 -6.25 1.81 -9.74
CA VAL A 165 -6.40 3.28 -9.78
C VAL A 165 -6.38 3.86 -8.37
N MET A 166 -7.09 3.23 -7.42
CA MET A 166 -7.09 3.65 -6.02
C MET A 166 -5.69 3.51 -5.39
N GLY A 167 -5.00 2.39 -5.61
CA GLY A 167 -3.63 2.19 -5.15
C GLY A 167 -2.66 3.25 -5.71
N LEU A 168 -2.75 3.54 -7.00
CA LEU A 168 -1.97 4.61 -7.65
C LEU A 168 -2.26 5.98 -7.01
N ALA A 169 -3.52 6.28 -6.73
CA ALA A 169 -3.91 7.52 -6.09
C ALA A 169 -3.35 7.65 -4.66
N VAL A 170 -3.50 6.60 -3.85
CA VAL A 170 -2.99 6.55 -2.47
C VAL A 170 -1.46 6.63 -2.42
N SER A 171 -0.78 6.20 -3.49
CA SER A 171 0.68 6.33 -3.57
C SER A 171 1.17 7.79 -3.50
N GLY A 172 0.34 8.76 -3.90
CA GLY A 172 0.71 10.18 -3.96
C GLY A 172 1.85 10.52 -4.94
N ARG A 173 2.38 9.55 -5.70
CA ARG A 173 3.55 9.72 -6.56
C ARG A 173 3.25 10.53 -7.83
N GLN A 174 4.20 11.35 -8.29
CA GLN A 174 4.01 12.13 -9.51
C GLN A 174 3.87 11.24 -10.76
N GLU A 175 4.57 10.10 -10.77
CA GLU A 175 4.49 9.10 -11.82
C GLU A 175 3.08 8.50 -11.89
N ALA A 176 2.49 8.15 -10.74
CA ALA A 176 1.10 7.68 -10.65
C ALA A 176 0.12 8.73 -11.19
N ARG A 177 0.32 10.00 -10.85
CA ARG A 177 -0.52 11.12 -11.32
C ARG A 177 -0.48 11.24 -12.83
N LYS A 178 0.72 11.19 -13.42
CA LYS A 178 0.90 11.25 -14.88
C LYS A 178 0.13 10.10 -15.55
N LEU A 179 0.29 8.88 -15.05
CA LEU A 179 -0.44 7.71 -15.56
C LEU A 179 -1.96 7.88 -15.49
N LEU A 180 -2.49 8.33 -14.35
CA LEU A 180 -3.94 8.56 -14.19
C LEU A 180 -4.46 9.66 -15.12
N ARG A 181 -3.68 10.73 -15.38
CA ARG A 181 -4.05 11.78 -16.35
C ARG A 181 -4.07 11.27 -17.79
N GLU A 182 -3.07 10.48 -18.18
CA GLU A 182 -3.03 9.85 -19.50
C GLU A 182 -4.24 8.93 -19.70
N LEU A 183 -4.57 8.13 -18.67
CA LEU A 183 -5.74 7.26 -18.67
C LEU A 183 -7.05 8.06 -18.77
N GLN A 184 -7.16 9.16 -18.03
CA GLN A 184 -8.31 10.08 -18.09
C GLN A 184 -8.54 10.60 -19.51
N ILE A 185 -7.47 11.04 -20.20
CA ILE A 185 -7.53 11.55 -21.58
C ILE A 185 -7.95 10.43 -22.53
N LYS A 186 -7.31 9.26 -22.44
CA LYS A 186 -7.61 8.09 -23.29
C LYS A 186 -9.07 7.65 -23.16
N THR A 187 -9.60 7.58 -21.93
CA THR A 187 -10.97 7.15 -21.67
C THR A 187 -11.99 8.18 -22.17
N LYS A 188 -11.74 9.48 -21.98
CA LYS A 188 -12.60 10.55 -22.53
C LYS A 188 -12.68 10.50 -24.06
N GLY A 189 -11.57 10.19 -24.74
CA GLY A 189 -11.56 10.00 -26.19
C GLY A 189 -12.35 8.77 -26.66
N LYS A 190 -12.33 7.67 -25.88
CA LYS A 190 -13.01 6.42 -26.20
C LYS A 190 -14.51 6.40 -25.89
N MET A 191 -15.00 7.17 -24.92
CA MET A 191 -16.44 7.22 -24.58
C MET A 191 -17.34 7.65 -25.75
N ASN A 192 -16.78 8.26 -26.80
CA ASN A 192 -17.51 8.53 -28.04
C ASN A 192 -17.78 7.28 -28.91
N LEU A 193 -17.20 6.13 -28.56
CA LEU A 193 -17.25 4.88 -29.32
C LEU A 193 -17.60 3.73 -28.36
N LYS A 194 -18.90 3.41 -28.24
CA LYS A 194 -19.52 2.28 -27.52
C LYS A 194 -18.54 1.20 -27.01
N GLY A 195 -18.21 1.18 -25.73
CA GLY A 195 -17.50 0.05 -25.10
C GLY A 195 -17.03 0.36 -23.68
N GLU A 196 -17.40 -0.52 -22.74
CA GLU A 196 -17.16 -0.46 -21.30
C GLU A 196 -15.70 -0.15 -20.97
N ALA A 197 -15.43 1.12 -20.64
CA ALA A 197 -14.13 1.56 -20.19
C ALA A 197 -14.05 1.51 -18.67
N LEU A 198 -12.85 1.31 -18.15
CA LEU A 198 -12.50 1.61 -16.76
C LEU A 198 -13.20 2.90 -16.34
N GLY A 199 -14.02 2.83 -15.29
CA GLY A 199 -14.94 3.91 -14.95
C GLY A 199 -14.20 5.24 -14.78
N THR A 200 -14.55 6.25 -15.57
CA THR A 200 -13.98 7.60 -15.44
C THR A 200 -14.11 8.15 -14.03
N ALA A 201 -15.19 7.77 -13.33
CA ALA A 201 -15.42 8.09 -11.93
C ALA A 201 -14.27 7.61 -11.01
N ALA A 202 -13.72 6.41 -11.23
CA ALA A 202 -12.61 5.89 -10.43
C ALA A 202 -11.33 6.72 -10.65
N ILE A 203 -11.05 7.09 -11.90
CA ILE A 203 -9.89 7.92 -12.27
C ILE A 203 -10.03 9.33 -11.67
N ASP A 204 -11.20 9.94 -11.81
CA ASP A 204 -11.49 11.27 -11.28
C ASP A 204 -11.37 11.27 -9.75
N GLN A 205 -11.94 10.26 -9.09
CA GLN A 205 -11.80 10.07 -7.64
C GLN A 205 -10.33 9.88 -7.22
N GLY A 206 -9.57 9.09 -7.97
CA GLY A 206 -8.14 8.89 -7.72
C GLY A 206 -7.35 10.19 -7.78
N LEU A 207 -7.60 11.02 -8.79
CA LEU A 207 -6.95 12.34 -8.91
C LEU A 207 -7.30 13.27 -7.75
N ILE A 208 -8.58 13.29 -7.31
CA ILE A 208 -9.02 14.05 -6.13
C ILE A 208 -8.27 13.59 -4.87
N ILE A 209 -8.13 12.27 -4.66
CA ILE A 209 -7.38 11.73 -3.53
C ILE A 209 -5.92 12.17 -3.56
N MET A 210 -5.27 12.13 -4.73
CA MET A 210 -3.89 12.61 -4.87
C MET A 210 -3.74 14.10 -4.54
N ASP A 211 -4.68 14.93 -4.98
CA ASP A 211 -4.67 16.36 -4.68
C ASP A 211 -4.81 16.59 -3.17
N ARG A 212 -5.65 15.82 -2.48
CA ARG A 212 -5.77 15.85 -1.02
C ARG A 212 -4.48 15.40 -0.32
N ILE A 213 -3.84 14.33 -0.79
CA ILE A 213 -2.58 13.83 -0.22
C ILE A 213 -1.48 14.87 -0.36
N ASN A 214 -1.38 15.52 -1.52
CA ASN A 214 -0.39 16.56 -1.75
C ASN A 214 -0.65 17.84 -0.94
N ALA A 215 -1.91 18.17 -0.67
CA ALA A 215 -2.28 19.36 0.09
C ALA A 215 -2.16 19.18 1.61
N LYS A 216 -2.61 18.03 2.15
CA LYS A 216 -2.72 17.77 3.60
C LYS A 216 -1.69 16.80 4.15
N GLY A 217 -0.93 16.13 3.29
CA GLY A 217 -0.11 14.98 3.66
C GLY A 217 -0.93 13.69 3.75
N ARG A 218 -0.26 12.56 3.54
CA ARG A 218 -0.91 11.24 3.44
C ARG A 218 -1.58 10.81 4.75
N ALA A 219 -0.93 10.99 5.89
CA ALA A 219 -1.48 10.58 7.19
C ALA A 219 -2.84 11.26 7.49
N ALA A 220 -2.98 12.55 7.17
CA ALA A 220 -4.24 13.27 7.35
C ALA A 220 -5.36 12.78 6.42
N VAL A 221 -5.01 12.33 5.20
CA VAL A 221 -6.00 11.76 4.26
C VAL A 221 -6.41 10.35 4.65
N LEU A 222 -5.46 9.55 5.15
CA LEU A 222 -5.71 8.17 5.56
C LEU A 222 -6.32 8.05 6.97
N ASN A 223 -6.29 9.11 7.76
CA ASN A 223 -6.89 9.18 9.10
C ASN A 223 -7.65 10.51 9.31
N PRO A 224 -8.83 10.69 8.68
CA PRO A 224 -9.51 11.98 8.63
C PRO A 224 -10.09 12.48 9.97
N HIS A 225 -10.14 11.64 11.01
CA HIS A 225 -10.80 11.96 12.29
C HIS A 225 -9.85 12.45 13.39
N LYS A 226 -8.58 12.73 13.07
CA LYS A 226 -7.62 13.34 14.02
C LYS A 226 -7.63 14.86 14.01
N GLU A 227 -8.42 15.50 13.14
CA GLU A 227 -8.66 16.93 13.18
C GLU A 227 -9.75 17.21 14.25
N ASP A 228 -9.43 17.08 15.54
CA ASP A 228 -10.14 17.69 16.70
C ASP A 228 -9.37 17.49 18.03
#